data_AF-A0A9E5T1U9-F1
#
_entry.id   AF-A0A9E5T1U9-F1
#
_cell.length_a   1.000
_cell.length_b   1.000
_cell.length_c   1.000
_cell.angle_alpha   90.00
_cell.angle_beta   90.00
_cell.angle_gamma   90.00
#
_symmetry.space_group_name_H-M   'P 1'
#
loop_
_entity.id
_entity.type
_entity.pdbx_description
1 polymer ?
#
loop_
_entity_poly.entity_id
_entity_poly.type
_entity_poly.pdbx_seq_one_letter_code
_entity_poly.pdbx_strand_id
1 'polypeptide(L)'
;MNSLLGEYEITDKAKKVGKLVVSRRGMYTRFSARCNECAAAAPFRLAVIKGGRIIPLGIMMPSESGYIFQKDYSGAELKNMGLSEFDECTIVPVSSTSEGKSDDRPHTRSKADCPPDRKITIEWSQAGDPSEFFAEKETADTFRRVAGCLTSADKDIRLLAVPLVPGKPFPGIHIFKFGSWQKINGFDYLVFKLKNGILVMR
;
A
#
# COMPACT_ATOMS: atom_id res chain seq x y z
N MET A 1 7.42 16.53 -16.77
CA MET A 1 8.77 15.94 -16.92
C MET A 1 8.97 14.90 -15.83
N ASN A 2 9.36 13.68 -16.17
CA ASN A 2 9.77 12.68 -15.19
C ASN A 2 11.29 12.85 -14.98
N SER A 3 11.73 13.17 -13.76
CA SER A 3 13.17 13.28 -13.46
C SER A 3 13.57 12.18 -12.49
N LEU A 4 14.63 11.43 -12.79
CA LEU A 4 15.21 10.47 -11.86
C LEU A 4 15.75 11.22 -10.63
N LEU A 5 15.38 10.78 -9.44
CA LEU A 5 15.85 11.34 -8.17
C LEU A 5 16.91 10.43 -7.52
N GLY A 6 16.79 9.12 -7.70
CA GLY A 6 17.76 8.18 -7.16
C GLY A 6 17.42 6.73 -7.47
N GLU A 7 18.41 5.87 -7.28
CA GLU A 7 18.28 4.43 -7.40
C GLU A 7 18.94 3.77 -6.20
N TYR A 8 18.27 2.77 -5.63
CA TYR A 8 18.66 2.15 -4.38
C TYR A 8 18.55 0.64 -4.52
N GLU A 9 19.50 -0.09 -3.95
CA GLU A 9 19.44 -1.54 -3.87
C GLU A 9 18.46 -1.95 -2.76
N ILE A 10 17.66 -2.98 -3.03
CA ILE A 10 16.75 -3.56 -2.05
C ILE A 10 17.42 -4.78 -1.45
N THR A 11 17.50 -4.82 -0.12
CA THR A 11 18.08 -5.94 0.61
C THR A 11 17.04 -6.77 1.37
N ASP A 12 17.25 -8.07 1.44
CA ASP A 12 16.56 -9.01 2.35
C ASP A 12 17.63 -9.73 3.16
N LYS A 13 17.66 -9.51 4.49
CA LYS A 13 18.69 -10.09 5.39
C LYS A 13 20.12 -9.93 4.84
N ALA A 14 20.46 -8.72 4.38
CA ALA A 14 21.73 -8.35 3.74
C ALA A 14 22.01 -8.95 2.34
N LYS A 15 21.13 -9.79 1.79
CA LYS A 15 21.21 -10.21 0.37
C LYS A 15 20.53 -9.17 -0.52
N LYS A 16 21.19 -8.77 -1.61
CA LYS A 16 20.56 -7.93 -2.65
C LYS A 16 19.50 -8.75 -3.38
N VAL A 17 18.26 -8.27 -3.40
CA VAL A 17 17.10 -8.98 -3.98
C VAL A 17 16.39 -8.18 -5.08
N GLY A 18 16.70 -6.89 -5.20
CA GLY A 18 16.02 -6.02 -6.14
C GLY A 18 16.55 -4.60 -6.17
N LYS A 19 15.80 -3.73 -6.87
CA LYS A 19 16.13 -2.32 -7.06
C LYS A 19 14.89 -1.46 -6.87
N LEU A 20 15.05 -0.33 -6.17
CA LEU A 20 14.08 0.75 -6.03
C LEU A 20 14.56 1.94 -6.87
N VAL A 21 13.68 2.46 -7.72
CA VAL A 21 13.87 3.66 -8.51
C VAL A 21 12.93 4.74 -7.97
N VAL A 22 13.49 5.90 -7.64
CA VAL A 22 12.74 7.06 -7.17
C VAL A 22 12.79 8.14 -8.24
N SER A 23 11.63 8.64 -8.65
CA SER A 23 11.52 9.65 -9.71
C SER A 23 10.47 10.70 -9.37
N ARG A 24 10.68 11.93 -9.83
CA ARG A 24 9.70 13.01 -9.70
C ARG A 24 8.70 12.92 -10.85
N ARG A 25 7.41 12.99 -10.52
CA ARG A 25 6.30 13.07 -11.47
C ARG A 25 5.43 14.29 -11.14
N GLY A 26 5.84 15.46 -11.63
CA GLY A 26 5.16 16.73 -11.33
C GLY A 26 5.23 17.06 -9.84
N MET A 27 4.07 17.11 -9.18
CA MET A 27 3.95 17.36 -7.73
C MET A 27 4.16 16.11 -6.86
N TYR A 28 4.29 14.95 -7.47
CA TYR A 28 4.44 13.67 -6.78
C TYR A 28 5.84 13.10 -6.94
N THR A 29 6.24 12.27 -5.98
CA THR A 29 7.43 11.42 -6.07
C THR A 29 6.98 9.98 -6.20
N ARG A 30 7.39 9.33 -7.29
CA ARG A 30 7.13 7.93 -7.57
C ARG A 30 8.27 7.08 -7.04
N PHE A 31 7.92 6.09 -6.25
CA PHE A 31 8.79 5.00 -5.83
C PHE A 31 8.40 3.78 -6.63
N SER A 32 9.33 3.15 -7.34
CA SER A 32 9.09 1.96 -8.17
C SER A 32 10.15 0.90 -7.89
N ALA A 33 9.75 -0.24 -7.36
CA ALA A 33 10.63 -1.32 -6.96
C ALA A 33 10.29 -2.63 -7.66
N ARG A 34 11.33 -3.42 -7.94
CA ARG A 34 11.24 -4.79 -8.45
C ARG A 34 12.26 -5.67 -7.75
N CYS A 35 11.81 -6.82 -7.28
CA CYS A 35 12.65 -7.87 -6.69
C CYS A 35 12.43 -9.17 -7.46
N ASN A 36 13.52 -9.80 -7.90
CA ASN A 36 13.45 -11.04 -8.69
C ASN A 36 13.79 -12.29 -7.87
N GLU A 37 14.39 -12.13 -6.68
CA GLU A 37 14.91 -13.23 -5.84
C GLU A 37 14.48 -13.15 -4.37
N CYS A 38 13.19 -12.97 -4.10
CA CYS A 38 12.70 -13.11 -2.73
C CYS A 38 12.40 -14.59 -2.44
N ALA A 39 13.21 -15.22 -1.58
CA ALA A 39 13.12 -16.65 -1.26
C ALA A 39 11.88 -17.03 -0.42
N ALA A 40 11.19 -16.04 0.18
CA ALA A 40 10.06 -16.28 1.06
C ALA A 40 8.69 -16.09 0.35
N ALA A 41 7.67 -16.80 0.84
CA ALA A 41 6.29 -16.62 0.40
C ALA A 41 5.70 -15.32 1.02
N ALA A 42 5.33 -14.39 0.15
CA ALA A 42 4.69 -13.10 0.41
C ALA A 42 3.39 -13.15 1.26
N PRO A 43 2.84 -11.99 1.69
CA PRO A 43 3.21 -10.62 1.32
C PRO A 43 4.41 -10.02 2.08
N PHE A 44 5.15 -9.12 1.43
CA PHE A 44 6.23 -8.33 2.01
C PHE A 44 5.89 -6.84 1.96
N ARG A 45 6.44 -6.04 2.88
CA ARG A 45 6.48 -4.57 2.77
C ARG A 45 7.84 -4.14 2.26
N LEU A 46 7.84 -3.25 1.28
CA LEU A 46 8.99 -2.42 0.99
C LEU A 46 9.11 -1.37 2.08
N ALA A 47 10.32 -1.22 2.63
CA ALA A 47 10.64 -0.21 3.60
C ALA A 47 11.96 0.47 3.26
N VAL A 48 12.15 1.66 3.80
CA VAL A 48 13.41 2.39 3.76
C VAL A 48 13.92 2.60 5.17
N ILE A 49 15.24 2.66 5.32
CA ILE A 49 15.91 2.91 6.59
C ILE A 49 16.41 4.34 6.59
N LYS A 50 16.06 5.11 7.62
CA LYS A 50 16.57 6.47 7.84
C LYS A 50 17.01 6.62 9.28
N GLY A 51 18.31 6.85 9.51
CA GLY A 51 18.85 7.04 10.86
C GLY A 51 18.50 5.88 11.81
N GLY A 52 18.56 4.64 11.31
CA GLY A 52 18.21 3.43 12.05
C GLY A 52 16.71 3.14 12.21
N ARG A 53 15.82 3.99 11.67
CA ARG A 53 14.36 3.76 11.71
C ARG A 53 13.87 3.13 10.41
N ILE A 54 13.06 2.07 10.53
CA ILE A 54 12.39 1.43 9.40
C ILE A 54 11.09 2.17 9.11
N ILE A 55 10.97 2.73 7.91
CA ILE A 55 9.78 3.45 7.42
C ILE A 55 9.14 2.62 6.30
N PRO A 56 7.98 1.97 6.55
CA PRO A 56 7.30 1.20 5.52
C PRO A 56 6.76 2.11 4.41
N LEU A 57 7.07 1.78 3.17
CA LEU A 57 6.48 2.44 2.00
C LEU A 57 5.14 1.78 1.64
N GLY A 58 5.11 0.45 1.54
CA GLY A 58 3.89 -0.29 1.29
C GLY A 58 4.15 -1.73 0.88
N ILE A 59 3.11 -2.44 0.48
CA ILE A 59 3.20 -3.87 0.16
C ILE A 59 3.80 -4.09 -1.22
N MET A 60 4.75 -5.02 -1.30
CA MET A 60 5.21 -5.59 -2.55
C MET A 60 4.28 -6.71 -2.99
N MET A 61 3.86 -6.65 -4.24
CA MET A 61 2.90 -7.57 -4.85
C MET A 61 3.63 -8.65 -5.65
N PRO A 62 3.24 -9.93 -5.55
CA PRO A 62 3.71 -10.96 -6.46
C PRO A 62 3.34 -10.61 -7.91
N SER A 63 4.26 -10.91 -8.80
CA SER A 63 4.20 -10.80 -10.26
C SER A 63 4.81 -12.07 -10.85
N GLU A 64 4.65 -12.28 -12.16
CA GLU A 64 5.19 -13.47 -12.85
C GLU A 64 6.70 -13.66 -12.66
N SER A 65 7.46 -12.58 -12.45
CA SER A 65 8.92 -12.60 -12.35
C SER A 65 9.46 -12.24 -10.95
N GLY A 66 8.64 -12.35 -9.89
CA GLY A 66 9.03 -11.95 -8.53
C GLY A 66 8.06 -10.96 -7.91
N TYR A 67 8.54 -9.88 -7.30
CA TYR A 67 7.73 -8.91 -6.57
C TYR A 67 7.91 -7.49 -7.09
N ILE A 68 6.82 -6.73 -7.14
CA ILE A 68 6.84 -5.33 -7.58
C ILE A 68 6.16 -4.42 -6.56
N PHE A 69 6.54 -3.15 -6.58
CA PHE A 69 5.89 -2.09 -5.83
C PHE A 69 5.96 -0.80 -6.65
N GLN A 70 4.89 -0.01 -6.75
CA GLN A 70 5.02 1.35 -7.28
C GLN A 70 4.02 2.36 -6.68
N LYS A 71 4.46 3.26 -5.81
CA LYS A 71 3.55 4.23 -5.19
C LYS A 71 3.99 5.65 -5.45
N ASP A 72 3.00 6.50 -5.73
CA ASP A 72 3.18 7.94 -5.82
C ASP A 72 2.85 8.54 -4.46
N TYR A 73 3.76 9.37 -3.94
CA TYR A 73 3.54 10.14 -2.72
C TYR A 73 3.59 11.63 -3.05
N SER A 74 2.67 12.38 -2.46
CA SER A 74 2.76 13.83 -2.43
C SER A 74 3.90 14.29 -1.52
N GLY A 75 4.37 15.52 -1.71
CA GLY A 75 5.36 16.12 -0.82
C GLY A 75 4.89 16.19 0.65
N ALA A 76 3.58 16.38 0.87
CA ALA A 76 2.99 16.39 2.20
C ALA A 76 3.04 15.00 2.86
N GLU A 77 2.70 13.93 2.12
CA GLU A 77 2.81 12.55 2.62
C GLU A 77 4.24 12.19 2.98
N LEU A 78 5.20 12.48 2.10
CA LEU A 78 6.62 12.25 2.37
C LEU A 78 7.10 12.99 3.60
N LYS A 79 6.71 14.26 3.76
CA LYS A 79 7.05 15.05 4.95
C LYS A 79 6.44 14.46 6.22
N ASN A 80 5.18 14.03 6.17
CA ASN A 80 4.49 13.39 7.29
C ASN A 80 5.12 12.04 7.66
N MET A 81 5.66 11.32 6.68
CA MET A 81 6.45 10.10 6.89
C MET A 81 7.88 10.39 7.38
N GLY A 82 8.32 11.66 7.42
CA GLY A 82 9.70 12.03 7.72
C GLY A 82 10.71 11.67 6.63
N LEU A 83 10.22 11.44 5.40
CA LEU A 83 10.98 10.87 4.29
C LEU A 83 11.37 11.93 3.26
N SER A 84 12.37 12.74 3.60
CA SER A 84 13.06 13.66 2.67
C SER A 84 14.21 12.97 1.92
N GLU A 85 14.89 12.05 2.62
CA GLU A 85 16.04 11.26 2.20
C GLU A 85 16.06 9.99 3.05
N PHE A 86 16.80 8.97 2.62
CA PHE A 86 16.96 7.70 3.32
C PHE A 86 18.28 7.03 2.92
N ASP A 87 18.75 6.15 3.80
CA ASP A 87 20.07 5.53 3.72
C ASP A 87 20.00 4.24 2.91
N GLU A 88 19.02 3.39 3.20
CA GLU A 88 18.91 2.04 2.65
C GLU A 88 17.46 1.66 2.32
N CYS A 89 17.30 0.62 1.50
CA CYS A 89 16.01 0.03 1.18
C CYS A 89 16.01 -1.48 1.48
N THR A 90 14.94 -1.96 2.10
CA THR A 90 14.82 -3.36 2.53
C THR A 90 13.39 -3.86 2.41
N ILE A 91 13.21 -5.19 2.42
CA ILE A 91 11.91 -5.82 2.57
C ILE A 91 11.71 -6.32 4.00
N VAL A 92 10.49 -6.16 4.52
CA VAL A 92 10.11 -6.68 5.83
C VAL A 92 8.82 -7.50 5.72
N PRO A 93 8.63 -8.57 6.52
CA PRO A 93 7.35 -9.26 6.59
C PRO A 93 6.22 -8.32 7.03
N VAL A 94 5.01 -8.56 6.55
CA VAL A 94 3.84 -7.71 6.84
C VAL A 94 3.44 -7.76 8.32
N SER A 95 3.74 -8.85 9.02
CA SER A 95 3.50 -9.02 10.46
C SER A 95 4.49 -8.27 11.35
N SER A 96 5.65 -7.84 10.83
CA SER A 96 6.75 -7.27 11.62
C SER A 96 6.55 -5.81 12.00
N THR A 97 5.62 -5.12 11.34
CA THR A 97 5.31 -3.72 11.64
C THR A 97 4.00 -3.69 12.40
N SER A 98 4.09 -3.87 13.71
CA SER A 98 3.08 -3.32 14.60
C SER A 98 2.93 -1.83 14.25
N GLU A 99 1.71 -1.43 13.95
CA GLU A 99 1.32 -0.02 14.09
C GLU A 99 1.81 0.45 15.45
N GLY A 100 2.43 1.63 15.47
CA GLY A 100 3.17 2.14 16.61
C GLY A 100 2.48 1.83 17.93
N LYS A 101 3.18 1.08 18.78
CA LYS A 101 2.98 1.13 20.22
C LYS A 101 3.15 2.61 20.56
N SER A 102 2.03 3.29 20.82
CA SER A 102 2.03 4.64 21.36
C SER A 102 2.95 4.60 22.58
N ASP A 103 4.04 5.34 22.52
CA ASP A 103 5.03 5.40 23.58
C ASP A 103 4.31 6.03 24.78
N ASP A 104 4.03 5.22 25.78
CA ASP A 104 3.28 5.56 27.01
C ASP A 104 4.19 6.41 27.91
N ARG A 105 4.49 7.64 27.45
CA ARG A 105 5.15 8.66 28.26
C ARG A 105 4.15 9.78 28.55
N PRO A 106 3.86 10.06 29.84
CA PRO A 106 2.82 11.01 30.20
C PRO A 106 3.33 12.43 29.92
N HIS A 107 2.96 12.99 28.78
CA HIS A 107 2.97 14.44 28.59
C HIS A 107 1.59 14.98 28.95
N THR A 108 1.49 15.54 30.15
CA THR A 108 0.37 16.33 30.63
C THR A 108 0.17 17.53 29.70
N ARG A 109 -0.71 17.38 28.70
CA ARG A 109 -1.36 18.51 28.02
C ARG A 109 -2.86 18.38 28.23
N SER A 110 -3.40 19.40 28.89
CA SER A 110 -4.79 19.52 29.29
C SER A 110 -5.76 19.16 28.16
N LYS A 111 -6.66 18.23 28.46
CA LYS A 111 -7.90 17.97 27.74
C LYS A 111 -8.78 19.23 27.79
N ALA A 112 -8.75 20.02 26.73
CA ALA A 112 -9.89 20.83 26.33
C ALA A 112 -9.83 20.99 24.81
N ASP A 113 -10.92 20.58 24.15
CA ASP A 113 -11.29 20.92 22.77
C ASP A 113 -10.66 20.18 21.58
N CYS A 114 -10.49 18.85 21.69
CA CYS A 114 -10.58 17.99 20.49
C CYS A 114 -11.88 17.17 20.54
N PRO A 115 -12.77 17.25 19.54
CA PRO A 115 -13.87 16.32 19.39
C PRO A 115 -13.32 14.88 19.36
N PRO A 116 -13.96 13.89 19.99
CA PRO A 116 -13.49 12.52 19.95
C PRO A 116 -13.44 12.07 18.48
N ASP A 117 -12.24 11.66 18.07
CA ASP A 117 -11.96 11.04 16.78
C ASP A 117 -12.92 9.84 16.64
N ARG A 118 -14.01 10.02 15.87
CA ARG A 118 -14.98 8.94 15.64
C ARG A 118 -14.22 7.84 14.92
N LYS A 119 -13.88 6.76 15.62
CA LYS A 119 -13.45 5.51 14.99
C LYS A 119 -14.59 5.04 14.11
N ILE A 120 -14.55 5.38 12.82
CA ILE A 120 -15.47 4.87 11.82
C ILE A 120 -15.13 3.40 11.66
N THR A 121 -15.93 2.52 12.27
CA THR A 121 -15.84 1.08 12.04
C THR A 121 -16.43 0.80 10.65
N ILE A 122 -15.57 0.40 9.71
CA ILE A 122 -16.00 0.00 8.38
C ILE A 122 -16.60 -1.40 8.46
N GLU A 123 -17.88 -1.53 8.15
CA GLU A 123 -18.54 -2.83 8.03
C GLU A 123 -18.28 -3.43 6.64
N TRP A 124 -17.67 -4.62 6.61
CA TRP A 124 -17.33 -5.33 5.39
C TRP A 124 -18.35 -6.41 5.08
N SER A 125 -18.82 -6.48 3.83
CA SER A 125 -19.65 -7.56 3.31
C SER A 125 -18.96 -8.24 2.12
N GLN A 126 -19.39 -9.46 1.77
CA GLN A 126 -18.89 -10.12 0.56
C GLN A 126 -19.31 -9.31 -0.67
N ALA A 127 -18.35 -9.05 -1.56
CA ALA A 127 -18.66 -8.51 -2.86
C ALA A 127 -19.30 -9.60 -3.73
N GLY A 128 -20.26 -9.20 -4.58
CA GLY A 128 -20.69 -10.01 -5.72
C GLY A 128 -19.60 -10.07 -6.79
N ASP A 129 -19.92 -9.82 -8.06
CA ASP A 129 -18.88 -9.65 -9.08
C ASP A 129 -18.23 -8.25 -8.91
N PRO A 130 -16.94 -8.16 -8.53
CA PRO A 130 -16.32 -6.86 -8.30
C PRO A 130 -16.12 -6.05 -9.59
N SER A 131 -16.24 -6.65 -10.77
CA SER A 131 -16.21 -5.92 -12.04
C SER A 131 -17.33 -4.90 -12.18
N GLU A 132 -18.48 -5.13 -11.52
CA GLU A 132 -19.63 -4.22 -11.53
C GLU A 132 -19.35 -2.88 -10.82
N PHE A 133 -18.27 -2.81 -10.05
CA PHE A 133 -17.92 -1.60 -9.31
C PHE A 133 -17.08 -0.61 -10.13
N PHE A 134 -16.55 -0.99 -11.29
CA PHE A 134 -15.68 -0.15 -12.09
C PHE A 134 -16.43 0.45 -13.28
N ALA A 135 -16.29 1.76 -13.47
CA ALA A 135 -16.84 2.45 -14.64
C ALA A 135 -16.02 2.18 -15.92
N GLU A 136 -14.71 1.98 -15.77
CA GLU A 136 -13.80 1.70 -16.87
C GLU A 136 -13.80 0.21 -17.21
N LYS A 137 -14.14 -0.12 -18.46
CA LYS A 137 -14.31 -1.50 -18.93
C LYS A 137 -13.05 -2.35 -18.80
N GLU A 138 -11.88 -1.82 -19.12
CA GLU A 138 -10.60 -2.56 -19.03
C GLU A 138 -10.29 -2.96 -17.58
N THR A 139 -10.46 -2.01 -16.65
CA THR A 139 -10.34 -2.27 -15.22
C THR A 139 -11.39 -3.29 -14.78
N ALA A 140 -12.66 -3.11 -15.16
CA ALA A 140 -13.75 -4.04 -14.82
C ALA A 140 -13.46 -5.47 -15.29
N ASP A 141 -13.06 -5.66 -16.55
CA ASP A 141 -12.77 -6.97 -17.13
C ASP A 141 -11.65 -7.70 -16.38
N THR A 142 -10.67 -6.96 -15.84
CA THR A 142 -9.58 -7.50 -15.01
C THR A 142 -10.06 -8.09 -13.68
N PHE A 143 -11.14 -7.55 -13.12
CA PHE A 143 -11.70 -8.00 -11.84
C PHE A 143 -12.85 -8.98 -11.99
N ARG A 144 -13.28 -9.29 -13.22
CA ARG A 144 -14.37 -10.24 -13.47
C ARG A 144 -14.07 -11.59 -12.79
N ARG A 145 -14.99 -12.05 -11.95
CA ARG A 145 -14.91 -13.33 -11.21
C ARG A 145 -13.73 -13.45 -10.24
N VAL A 146 -13.11 -12.35 -9.80
CA VAL A 146 -12.13 -12.38 -8.72
C VAL A 146 -12.84 -12.70 -7.40
N ALA A 147 -12.62 -13.90 -6.88
CA ALA A 147 -13.29 -14.40 -5.69
C ALA A 147 -12.73 -13.81 -4.39
N GLY A 148 -13.56 -13.82 -3.34
CA GLY A 148 -13.17 -13.43 -1.98
C GLY A 148 -13.00 -11.93 -1.78
N CYS A 149 -13.48 -11.10 -2.71
CA CYS A 149 -13.49 -9.65 -2.53
C CYS A 149 -14.50 -9.24 -1.45
N LEU A 150 -14.15 -8.21 -0.68
CA LEU A 150 -15.07 -7.57 0.27
C LEU A 150 -15.43 -6.18 -0.23
N THR A 151 -16.63 -5.71 0.10
CA THR A 151 -17.05 -4.36 -0.19
C THR A 151 -17.59 -3.70 1.07
N SER A 152 -17.43 -2.38 1.14
CA SER A 152 -18.15 -1.52 2.06
C SER A 152 -18.62 -0.30 1.30
N ALA A 153 -19.80 0.23 1.61
CA ALA A 153 -20.33 1.41 0.93
C ALA A 153 -20.72 2.45 1.98
N ASP A 154 -20.23 3.68 1.79
CA ASP A 154 -20.67 4.86 2.51
C ASP A 154 -21.01 5.94 1.48
N LYS A 155 -22.32 6.16 1.27
CA LYS A 155 -22.87 7.14 0.32
C LYS A 155 -22.28 6.97 -1.08
N ASP A 156 -21.49 7.95 -1.52
CA ASP A 156 -20.91 8.02 -2.88
C ASP A 156 -19.56 7.30 -2.98
N ILE A 157 -19.05 6.77 -1.87
CA ILE A 157 -17.76 6.12 -1.78
C ILE A 157 -17.98 4.63 -1.53
N ARG A 158 -17.44 3.81 -2.42
CA ARG A 158 -17.33 2.36 -2.23
C ARG A 158 -15.89 2.00 -1.93
N LEU A 159 -15.70 1.15 -0.94
CA LEU A 159 -14.45 0.46 -0.68
C LEU A 159 -14.54 -0.94 -1.26
N LEU A 160 -13.53 -1.35 -2.02
CA LEU A 160 -13.37 -2.69 -2.55
C LEU A 160 -12.08 -3.28 -2.01
N ALA A 161 -12.16 -4.32 -1.20
CA ALA A 161 -11.01 -5.07 -0.71
C ALA A 161 -10.79 -6.30 -1.60
N VAL A 162 -9.67 -6.34 -2.30
CA VAL A 162 -9.28 -7.47 -3.15
C VAL A 162 -8.25 -8.33 -2.38
N PRO A 163 -8.46 -9.64 -2.22
CA PRO A 163 -7.58 -10.47 -1.40
C PRO A 163 -6.20 -10.59 -2.03
N LEU A 164 -5.17 -10.52 -1.18
CA LEU A 164 -3.80 -10.82 -1.56
C LEU A 164 -3.51 -12.28 -1.25
N VAL A 165 -3.53 -13.12 -2.29
CA VAL A 165 -3.24 -14.55 -2.16
C VAL A 165 -1.74 -14.78 -2.37
N PRO A 166 -1.01 -15.33 -1.37
CA PRO A 166 0.40 -15.66 -1.53
C PRO A 166 0.66 -16.52 -2.77
N GLY A 167 1.71 -16.17 -3.53
CA GLY A 167 2.12 -16.89 -4.73
C GLY A 167 1.20 -16.72 -5.96
N LYS A 168 0.11 -15.96 -5.87
CA LYS A 168 -0.73 -15.62 -7.03
C LYS A 168 -0.51 -14.16 -7.45
N PRO A 169 -0.34 -13.88 -8.75
CA PRO A 169 -0.28 -12.51 -9.24
C PRO A 169 -1.53 -11.72 -8.85
N PHE A 170 -1.34 -10.43 -8.54
CA PHE A 170 -2.48 -9.55 -8.33
C PHE A 170 -3.19 -9.26 -9.66
N PRO A 171 -4.52 -9.43 -9.76
CA PRO A 171 -5.23 -9.29 -11.03
C PRO A 171 -5.10 -7.88 -11.63
N GLY A 172 -5.31 -6.83 -10.84
CA GLY A 172 -5.31 -5.43 -11.31
C GLY A 172 -3.98 -4.72 -11.18
N ILE A 173 -2.91 -5.24 -11.80
CA ILE A 173 -1.58 -4.61 -11.69
C ILE A 173 -1.60 -3.15 -12.17
N HIS A 174 -2.32 -2.80 -13.24
CA HIS A 174 -2.35 -1.43 -13.75
C HIS A 174 -2.95 -0.41 -12.75
N ILE A 175 -3.80 -0.85 -11.82
CA ILE A 175 -4.43 0.00 -10.80
C ILE A 175 -3.80 -0.10 -9.42
N PHE A 176 -2.76 -0.92 -9.22
CA PHE A 176 -2.28 -1.25 -7.88
C PHE A 176 -1.88 0.01 -7.07
N LYS A 177 -1.39 1.06 -7.73
CA LYS A 177 -0.99 2.35 -7.12
C LYS A 177 -2.11 3.07 -6.36
N PHE A 178 -3.38 2.73 -6.65
CA PHE A 178 -4.56 3.30 -5.99
C PHE A 178 -4.97 2.52 -4.74
N GLY A 179 -4.40 1.33 -4.52
CA GLY A 179 -4.76 0.46 -3.41
C GLY A 179 -3.99 0.77 -2.12
N SER A 180 -4.66 0.57 -0.98
CA SER A 180 -4.03 0.57 0.35
C SER A 180 -4.17 -0.81 0.99
N TRP A 181 -3.08 -1.36 1.50
CA TRP A 181 -3.14 -2.63 2.20
C TRP A 181 -3.92 -2.50 3.52
N GLN A 182 -4.71 -3.52 3.82
CA GLN A 182 -5.41 -3.64 5.09
C GLN A 182 -5.54 -5.11 5.48
N LYS A 183 -5.37 -5.41 6.78
CA LYS A 183 -5.72 -6.70 7.34
C LYS A 183 -7.20 -6.69 7.75
N ILE A 184 -8.00 -7.58 7.18
CA ILE A 184 -9.44 -7.71 7.45
C ILE A 184 -9.70 -9.17 7.84
N ASN A 185 -10.23 -9.40 9.05
CA ASN A 185 -10.51 -10.74 9.58
C ASN A 185 -9.30 -11.71 9.49
N GLY A 186 -8.08 -11.19 9.71
CA GLY A 186 -6.84 -11.97 9.65
C GLY A 186 -6.23 -12.13 8.25
N PHE A 187 -6.99 -11.86 7.18
CA PHE A 187 -6.54 -11.96 5.80
C PHE A 187 -6.03 -10.61 5.27
N ASP A 188 -5.09 -10.66 4.34
CA ASP A 188 -4.47 -9.49 3.72
C ASP A 188 -5.24 -9.07 2.47
N TYR A 189 -5.64 -7.80 2.40
CA TYR A 189 -6.36 -7.23 1.27
C TYR A 189 -5.66 -5.98 0.74
N LEU A 190 -5.83 -5.72 -0.54
CA LEU A 190 -5.60 -4.41 -1.14
C LEU A 190 -6.95 -3.71 -1.30
N VAL A 191 -7.14 -2.63 -0.55
CA VAL A 191 -8.38 -1.87 -0.49
C VAL A 191 -8.31 -0.69 -1.44
N PHE A 192 -9.25 -0.63 -2.37
CA PHE A 192 -9.45 0.46 -3.31
C PHE A 192 -10.62 1.33 -2.87
N LYS A 193 -10.51 2.63 -3.13
CA LYS A 193 -11.60 3.59 -2.96
C LYS A 193 -12.14 3.95 -4.34
N LEU A 194 -13.44 3.78 -4.52
CA LEU A 194 -14.16 4.11 -5.75
C LEU A 194 -15.19 5.20 -5.46
N LYS A 195 -15.19 6.25 -6.28
CA LYS A 195 -16.24 7.27 -6.29
C LYS A 195 -16.95 7.20 -7.63
N ASN A 196 -18.24 6.86 -7.64
CA ASN A 196 -19.01 6.62 -8.87
C ASN A 196 -18.32 5.65 -9.85
N GLY A 197 -17.71 4.60 -9.30
CA GLY A 197 -16.98 3.58 -10.07
C GLY A 197 -15.62 4.00 -10.63
N ILE A 198 -15.14 5.20 -10.28
CA ILE A 198 -13.81 5.69 -10.64
C ILE A 198 -12.87 5.52 -9.45
N LEU A 199 -11.68 4.97 -9.69
CA LEU A 199 -10.62 4.86 -8.70
C LEU A 199 -10.15 6.25 -8.28
N VAL A 200 -10.18 6.49 -6.97
CA VAL A 200 -9.67 7.73 -6.39
C VAL A 200 -8.46 7.43 -5.52
N MET A 201 -7.41 8.24 -5.65
CA MET A 201 -6.32 8.23 -4.68
C MET A 201 -6.86 8.67 -3.32
N ARG A 202 -6.25 8.14 -2.25
CA ARG A 202 -6.60 8.48 -0.88
C ARG A 202 -6.24 9.93 -0.58
#